data_AF-A0A7G8W968-F1
#
_entry.id   AF-A0A7G8W968-F1
#
_cell.length_a   1.000
_cell.length_b   1.000
_cell.length_c   1.000
_cell.angle_alpha   90.00
_cell.angle_beta   90.00
_cell.angle_gamma   90.00
#
_symmetry.space_group_name_H-M   'P 1'
#
loop_
_entity.id
_entity.type
_entity.pdbx_description
1 polymer ?
#
loop_
_entity_poly.entity_id
_entity_poly.type
_entity_poly.pdbx_seq_one_letter_code
_entity_poly.pdbx_strand_id
1 'polypeptide(L)' 'MNLLIALFQDLNIDEKLKEAPDDYYSIGILIGNLVPFLVLVAIAYIIYRYNKNRYKEE' A
#
# COMPACT_ATOMS: atom_id res chain seq x y z
N MET A 1 0.23 16.88 -8.53
CA MET A 1 -1.17 16.78 -8.05
C MET A 1 -1.80 15.40 -8.28
N ASN A 2 -1.38 14.61 -9.27
CA ASN A 2 -2.01 13.30 -9.57
C ASN A 2 -1.59 12.14 -8.67
N LEU A 3 -0.41 12.19 -8.03
CA LEU A 3 0.10 11.07 -7.23
C LEU A 3 -0.72 10.82 -5.95
N LEU A 4 -1.24 11.90 -5.35
CA LEU A 4 -2.09 11.81 -4.15
C LEU A 4 -3.47 11.25 -4.48
N ILE A 5 -4.01 11.56 -5.68
CA ILE A 5 -5.31 11.05 -6.14
C ILE A 5 -5.22 9.55 -6.46
N ALA A 6 -4.06 9.07 -6.93
CA ALA A 6 -3.81 7.63 -7.10
C ALA A 6 -3.82 6.82 -5.79
N LEU A 7 -3.75 7.48 -4.62
CA LEU A 7 -3.97 6.84 -3.32
C LEU A 7 -5.47 6.78 -2.94
N PHE A 8 -6.31 7.58 -3.59
CA PHE A 8 -7.78 7.58 -3.46
C PHE A 8 -8.43 6.87 -4.66
N GLN A 9 -7.95 5.68 -5.01
CA GLN A 9 -8.65 4.85 -5.99
C GLN A 9 -10.01 4.41 -5.44
N ASP A 10 -10.97 4.19 -6.32
CA ASP A 10 -12.30 3.71 -5.94
C ASP A 10 -12.21 2.40 -5.13
N LEU A 11 -12.62 2.49 -3.87
CA LEU A 11 -12.46 1.47 -2.83
C LEU A 11 -13.60 0.46 -2.83
N ASN A 12 -14.46 0.43 -3.86
CA ASN A 12 -15.55 -0.54 -3.95
C ASN A 12 -15.01 -1.96 -4.27
N ILE A 13 -14.25 -2.51 -3.33
CA ILE A 13 -13.58 -3.81 -3.40
C ILE A 13 -14.62 -4.92 -3.48
N ASP A 14 -15.76 -4.76 -2.80
CA ASP A 14 -16.84 -5.74 -2.80
C ASP A 14 -17.45 -5.92 -4.19
N GLU A 15 -17.59 -4.84 -4.95
CA GLU A 15 -18.09 -4.87 -6.34
C GLU A 15 -17.04 -5.51 -7.26
N LYS A 16 -15.77 -5.13 -7.10
CA LYS A 16 -14.64 -5.71 -7.85
C LYS A 16 -14.45 -7.21 -7.60
N LEU A 17 -14.68 -7.67 -6.37
CA LEU A 17 -14.62 -9.09 -6.02
C LEU A 17 -15.81 -9.87 -6.59
N LYS A 18 -17.01 -9.27 -6.63
CA LYS A 18 -18.19 -9.90 -7.24
C LYS A 18 -18.08 -10.04 -8.75
N GLU A 19 -17.42 -9.09 -9.39
CA GLU A 19 -17.19 -9.07 -10.85
C GLU A 19 -15.91 -9.83 -11.25
N ALA A 20 -15.18 -10.41 -10.29
CA ALA A 20 -13.95 -11.12 -10.57
C ALA A 20 -14.22 -12.36 -11.46
N PRO A 21 -13.55 -12.48 -12.62
CA PRO A 21 -13.77 -13.59 -13.54
C PRO A 21 -13.21 -14.93 -13.04
N ASP A 22 -12.24 -14.89 -12.11
CA ASP A 22 -11.63 -16.04 -11.49
C ASP A 22 -11.00 -15.71 -10.12
N ASP A 23 -10.53 -16.77 -9.44
CA ASP A 23 -9.87 -16.66 -8.14
C ASP A 23 -8.54 -15.90 -8.22
N TYR A 24 -7.83 -15.97 -9.36
CA TYR A 24 -6.54 -15.29 -9.54
C TYR A 24 -6.70 -13.77 -9.61
N TYR A 25 -7.76 -13.29 -10.26
CA TYR A 25 -8.10 -11.87 -10.33
C TYR A 25 -8.52 -11.33 -8.96
N SER A 26 -9.27 -12.13 -8.18
CA SER A 26 -9.63 -11.80 -6.80
C SER A 26 -8.39 -11.62 -5.91
N ILE A 27 -7.39 -12.50 -6.06
CA ILE A 27 -6.09 -12.36 -5.39
C ILE A 27 -5.38 -11.07 -5.84
N GLY A 28 -5.43 -10.74 -7.13
CA GLY A 28 -4.92 -9.48 -7.67
C GLY A 28 -5.55 -8.24 -7.03
N ILE A 29 -6.88 -8.23 -6.85
CA ILE A 29 -7.62 -7.15 -6.18
C ILE A 29 -7.16 -7.00 -4.72
N LEU A 30 -7.05 -8.12 -3.99
CA LEU A 30 -6.62 -8.12 -2.59
C LEU A 30 -5.18 -7.61 -2.44
N ILE A 31 -4.26 -8.11 -3.29
CA ILE A 31 -2.86 -7.66 -3.30
C ILE A 31 -2.78 -6.18 -3.66
N GLY A 32 -3.51 -5.74 -4.69
CA GLY A 32 -3.55 -4.34 -5.12
C GLY A 32 -3.99 -3.38 -4.02
N ASN A 33 -4.86 -3.83 -3.12
CA ASN A 33 -5.31 -3.04 -1.97
C ASN A 33 -4.32 -3.06 -0.78
N LEU A 34 -3.61 -4.17 -0.55
CA LEU A 34 -2.66 -4.31 0.55
C LEU A 34 -1.27 -3.73 0.25
N VAL A 35 -0.82 -3.75 -1.00
CA VAL A 35 0.49 -3.26 -1.43
C VAL A 35 0.71 -1.77 -1.08
N PRO A 36 -0.25 -0.84 -1.27
CA PRO A 36 -0.10 0.55 -0.85
C PRO A 36 0.23 0.69 0.65
N PHE A 37 -0.41 -0.12 1.51
CA PHE A 37 -0.13 -0.11 2.94
C PHE A 37 1.28 -0.64 3.25
N LEU A 38 1.69 -1.73 2.60
CA LEU A 38 3.05 -2.27 2.74
C LEU A 38 4.11 -1.27 2.29
N VAL A 39 3.85 -0.50 1.24
CA VAL A 39 4.75 0.58 0.79
C VAL A 39 4.90 1.64 1.88
N LEU A 40 3.80 2.08 2.51
CA LEU A 40 3.86 3.04 3.62
C LEU A 40 4.66 2.50 4.81
N VAL A 41 4.47 1.23 5.17
CA VAL A 41 5.25 0.56 6.23
C VAL A 41 6.73 0.50 5.88
N ALA A 42 7.08 0.18 4.63
CA ALA A 42 8.46 0.16 4.16
C ALA A 42 9.10 1.56 4.24
N ILE A 43 8.38 2.60 3.82
CA ILE A 43 8.83 3.99 3.93
C ILE A 43 9.06 4.36 5.40
N ALA A 44 8.12 4.04 6.29
CA ALA A 44 8.27 4.29 7.72
C ALA A 44 9.48 3.55 8.31
N TYR A 45 9.70 2.30 7.93
CA TYR A 45 10.86 1.52 8.34
C TYR A 45 12.17 2.14 7.84
N ILE A 46 12.21 2.60 6.59
CA ILE A 46 13.36 3.29 6.01
C ILE A 46 13.66 4.56 6.80
N ILE A 47 12.66 5.42 7.04
CA ILE A 47 12.80 6.65 7.84
C ILE A 47 13.33 6.32 9.24
N TYR A 48 12.74 5.32 9.91
CA TYR A 48 13.20 4.86 11.21
C TYR A 48 14.67 4.41 11.15
N ARG A 49 15.04 3.59 10.16
CA ARG A 49 16.40 3.05 10.03
C ARG A 49 17.43 4.16 9.79
N TYR A 50 17.13 5.12 8.93
CA TYR A 50 18.01 6.26 8.66
C TYR A 50 18.17 7.16 9.88
N ASN A 51 17.09 7.42 10.63
CA ASN A 51 17.13 8.31 11.78
C ASN A 51 17.62 7.64 13.08
N LYS A 52 17.52 6.31 13.19
CA LYS A 52 17.93 5.53 14.37
C LYS A 52 19.40 5.72 14.74
N ASN A 53 20.26 6.00 13.77
CA ASN A 53 21.69 6.23 14.00
C ASN A 53 22.05 7.72 14.17
N ARG A 54 21.10 8.66 14.00
CA ARG A 54 21.36 10.10 14.18
C ARG A 54 21.25 10.57 15.63
N TYR A 55 20.70 9.74 16.51
CA TYR A 55 20.60 10.00 17.96
C TYR A 55 21.68 9.27 18.78
N LYS A 56 22.77 8.81 18.14
CA LYS A 56 23.89 8.12 18.82
C LYS A 56 25.13 9.02 19.01
N GLU A 57 25.01 10.32 18.76
CA GLU A 57 26.11 11.29 18.91
C GLU A 57 25.85 12.35 19.99
N GLU A 58 25.09 12.03 21.04
CA GLU A 58 25.18 12.72 22.34
C GLU A 58 25.44 11.71 23.46
#